data_AF-A0A2N1TFZ3-F1
#
_entry.id   AF-A0A2N1TFZ3-F1
#
_cell.length_a   1.000
_cell.length_b   1.000
_cell.length_c   1.000
_cell.angle_alpha   90.00
_cell.angle_beta   90.00
_cell.angle_gamma   90.00
#
_symmetry.space_group_name_H-M   'P 1'
#
loop_
_entity.id
_entity.type
_entity.pdbx_description
1 polymer ?
#
loop_
_entity_poly.entity_id
_entity_poly.type
_entity_poly.pdbx_seq_one_letter_code
_entity_poly.pdbx_strand_id
1 'polypeptide(L)'
;MLRIPACILLTCICLLAGTFTVSAQEEGKTLSRIAADIEQYRDKETTMKLKLKYVDAIFEKIIFYDANNHDIVFDISDKKKRKMLRNQLLTIHEGMDYYVTFLVRGKGALDMIIADLVDFKPVIMSYIPE
;
A
#
# COMPACT_ATOMS: atom_id res chain seq x y z
N MET A 1 12.82 -60.92 -3.38
CA MET A 1 13.43 -60.32 -2.17
C MET A 1 13.50 -58.82 -2.39
N LEU A 2 12.71 -58.10 -1.59
CA LEU A 2 12.31 -56.70 -1.77
C LEU A 2 13.49 -55.77 -1.43
N ARG A 3 13.92 -54.94 -2.38
CA ARG A 3 14.96 -53.92 -2.18
C ARG A 3 14.31 -52.63 -1.71
N ILE A 4 14.57 -52.25 -0.46
CA ILE A 4 14.18 -50.96 0.13
C ILE A 4 15.26 -49.94 -0.27
N PRO A 5 14.95 -48.85 -0.99
CA PRO A 5 15.87 -47.74 -1.11
C PRO A 5 15.73 -46.84 0.12
N ALA A 6 16.80 -46.84 0.92
CA ALA A 6 17.02 -45.86 1.98
C ALA A 6 17.21 -44.45 1.38
N CYS A 7 16.90 -43.44 2.19
CA CYS A 7 17.10 -42.00 1.96
C CYS A 7 15.97 -41.25 1.25
N ILE A 8 14.75 -41.43 1.78
CA ILE A 8 13.79 -40.32 1.96
C ILE A 8 14.25 -39.54 3.20
N LEU A 9 15.10 -38.52 3.06
CA LEU A 9 15.24 -37.40 4.02
C LEU A 9 16.25 -36.36 3.51
N LEU A 10 15.83 -35.43 2.65
CA LEU A 10 16.42 -34.07 2.62
C LEU A 10 15.51 -33.10 1.85
N THR A 11 14.27 -32.99 2.30
CA THR A 11 13.39 -31.85 1.99
C THR A 11 13.70 -30.68 2.94
N CYS A 12 13.41 -29.46 2.48
CA CYS A 12 13.24 -28.23 3.27
C CYS A 12 14.46 -27.33 3.57
N ILE A 13 15.22 -26.90 2.57
CA ILE A 13 15.87 -25.56 2.62
C ILE A 13 15.84 -24.93 1.23
N CYS A 14 14.78 -24.20 0.92
CA CYS A 14 14.71 -23.04 0.01
C CYS A 14 13.27 -22.45 0.00
N LEU A 15 12.58 -22.45 1.17
CA LEU A 15 11.41 -21.61 1.39
C LEU A 15 11.91 -20.32 2.03
N LEU A 16 12.42 -19.38 1.23
CA LEU A 16 12.53 -17.95 1.58
C LEU A 16 13.11 -17.12 0.42
N ALA A 17 12.83 -17.51 -0.83
CA ALA A 17 12.81 -16.52 -1.91
C ALA A 17 11.45 -15.83 -1.83
N GLY A 18 11.38 -14.75 -1.06
CA GLY A 18 10.24 -13.85 -1.09
C GLY A 18 10.08 -13.33 -2.51
N THR A 19 9.21 -13.98 -3.28
CA THR A 19 8.77 -13.48 -4.57
C THR A 19 7.95 -12.24 -4.27
N PHE A 20 8.58 -11.06 -4.37
CA PHE A 20 7.86 -9.82 -4.60
C PHE A 20 7.22 -9.94 -5.98
N THR A 21 6.07 -10.63 -6.04
CA THR A 21 5.16 -10.54 -7.16
C THR A 21 4.59 -9.12 -7.11
N VAL A 22 5.25 -8.19 -7.79
CA VAL A 22 4.60 -6.96 -8.23
C VAL A 22 3.57 -7.42 -9.26
N SER A 23 2.35 -7.72 -8.79
CA SER A 23 1.24 -7.99 -9.68
C SER A 23 0.90 -6.70 -10.39
N ALA A 24 1.30 -6.61 -11.66
CA ALA A 24 0.80 -5.62 -12.60
C ALA A 24 -0.65 -5.98 -12.96
N GLN A 25 -1.58 -5.79 -12.01
CA GLN A 25 -3.00 -5.90 -12.27
C GLN A 25 -3.77 -5.18 -11.17
N GLU A 26 -4.51 -4.14 -11.54
CA GLU A 26 -5.84 -3.85 -10.98
C GLU A 26 -6.43 -2.61 -11.68
N GLU A 27 -6.91 -2.79 -12.91
CA GLU A 27 -7.77 -1.83 -13.63
C GLU A 27 -9.17 -1.65 -12.97
N GLY A 28 -9.33 -2.02 -11.69
CA GLY A 28 -10.62 -1.97 -11.00
C GLY A 28 -10.59 -1.76 -9.49
N LYS A 29 -9.42 -1.48 -8.88
CA LYS A 29 -9.34 -1.21 -7.44
C LYS A 29 -9.57 0.27 -7.17
N THR A 30 -10.80 0.62 -6.81
CA THR A 30 -11.18 1.97 -6.37
C THR A 30 -11.28 1.99 -4.85
N LEU A 31 -11.14 3.18 -4.25
CA LEU A 31 -11.36 3.37 -2.82
C LEU A 31 -12.82 3.06 -2.47
N SER A 32 -13.77 3.45 -3.32
CA SER A 32 -15.18 3.10 -3.13
C SER A 32 -15.44 1.59 -3.09
N ARG A 33 -14.70 0.79 -3.87
CA ARG A 33 -14.84 -0.67 -3.86
C ARG A 33 -14.29 -1.28 -2.58
N ILE A 34 -13.13 -0.79 -2.11
CA ILE A 34 -12.57 -1.19 -0.81
C ILE A 34 -13.54 -0.84 0.32
N ALA A 35 -14.17 0.34 0.29
CA ALA A 35 -15.15 0.75 1.28
C ALA A 35 -16.44 -0.10 1.24
N ALA A 36 -16.87 -0.56 0.05
CA ALA A 36 -18.02 -1.45 -0.08
C ALA A 36 -17.76 -2.84 0.51
N ASP A 37 -16.54 -3.37 0.35
CA ASP A 37 -16.14 -4.71 0.80
C ASP A 37 -15.14 -4.67 1.97
N ILE A 38 -15.31 -3.73 2.91
CA ILE A 38 -14.26 -3.41 3.89
C ILE A 38 -13.77 -4.60 4.70
N GLU A 39 -14.63 -5.57 5.01
CA GLU A 39 -14.27 -6.77 5.76
C GLU A 39 -13.28 -7.67 5.03
N GLN A 40 -13.25 -7.64 3.69
CA GLN A 40 -12.27 -8.39 2.91
C GLN A 40 -10.88 -7.75 2.98
N TYR A 41 -10.80 -6.45 3.24
CA TYR A 41 -9.55 -5.68 3.23
C TYR A 41 -9.05 -5.36 4.63
N ARG A 42 -9.90 -5.48 5.67
CA ARG A 42 -9.55 -5.19 7.06
C ARG A 42 -8.25 -5.90 7.47
N ASP A 43 -7.35 -5.12 8.07
CA ASP A 43 -6.02 -5.50 8.52
C ASP A 43 -5.09 -6.04 7.41
N LYS A 44 -5.38 -5.72 6.14
CA LYS A 44 -4.49 -5.99 5.01
C LYS A 44 -3.83 -4.72 4.51
N GLU A 45 -2.56 -4.85 4.15
CA GLU A 45 -1.87 -3.84 3.37
C GLU A 45 -2.38 -3.85 1.93
N THR A 46 -2.66 -2.66 1.43
CA THR A 46 -3.13 -2.43 0.07
C THR A 46 -2.26 -1.36 -0.56
N THR A 47 -1.72 -1.66 -1.74
CA THR A 47 -1.05 -0.67 -2.58
C THR A 47 -1.95 -0.31 -3.75
N MET A 48 -2.10 0.97 -4.03
CA MET A 48 -2.84 1.46 -5.20
C MET A 48 -2.25 2.77 -5.72
N LYS A 49 -2.46 3.02 -7.01
CA LYS A 49 -2.09 4.29 -7.64
C LYS A 49 -3.13 5.34 -7.27
N LEU A 50 -2.72 6.35 -6.52
CA LEU A 50 -3.56 7.47 -6.10
C LEU A 50 -2.89 8.80 -6.46
N LYS A 51 -3.70 9.85 -6.63
CA LYS A 51 -3.22 11.20 -6.88
C LYS A 51 -3.15 11.98 -5.57
N LEU A 52 -2.06 12.71 -5.33
CA LEU A 52 -1.97 13.57 -4.14
C LEU A 52 -2.94 14.74 -4.30
N LYS A 53 -3.82 14.93 -3.30
CA LYS A 53 -4.67 16.11 -3.19
C LYS A 53 -3.87 17.26 -2.57
N TYR A 54 -3.46 17.10 -1.32
CA TYR A 54 -2.60 18.02 -0.59
C TYR A 54 -2.06 17.39 0.71
N VAL A 55 -1.08 18.07 1.32
CA VAL A 55 -0.57 17.77 2.67
C VAL A 55 -0.99 18.90 3.60
N ASP A 56 -1.74 18.57 4.65
CA ASP A 56 -2.11 19.51 5.69
C ASP A 56 -1.06 19.50 6.79
N ALA A 57 -0.21 20.53 6.81
CA ALA A 57 0.86 20.65 7.80
C ALA A 57 0.35 21.10 9.19
N ILE A 58 -0.86 21.66 9.29
CA ILE A 58 -1.44 22.15 10.55
C ILE A 58 -2.07 20.98 11.30
N PHE A 59 -2.87 20.17 10.60
CA PHE A 59 -3.53 18.99 11.17
C PHE A 59 -2.74 17.69 10.99
N GLU A 60 -1.53 17.78 10.44
CA GLU A 60 -0.62 16.67 10.15
C GLU A 60 -1.36 15.53 9.43
N LYS A 61 -2.05 15.88 8.33
CA LYS A 61 -2.75 14.95 7.45
C LYS A 61 -2.14 14.94 6.05
N ILE A 62 -2.26 13.81 5.37
CA ILE A 62 -1.98 13.70 3.94
C ILE A 62 -3.17 13.07 3.24
N ILE A 63 -3.59 13.66 2.13
CA ILE A 63 -4.84 13.32 1.46
C ILE A 63 -4.54 12.94 0.03
N PHE A 64 -5.02 11.76 -0.36
CA PHE A 64 -4.95 11.25 -1.71
C PHE A 64 -6.35 10.98 -2.24
N TYR A 65 -6.48 10.83 -3.56
CA TYR A 65 -7.73 10.44 -4.18
C TYR A 65 -7.53 9.48 -5.34
N ASP A 66 -8.54 8.65 -5.60
CA ASP A 66 -8.56 7.73 -6.72
C ASP A 66 -9.11 8.40 -8.01
N ALA A 67 -9.12 7.66 -9.11
CA ALA A 67 -9.64 8.14 -10.39
C ALA A 67 -11.14 8.53 -10.36
N ASN A 68 -11.88 8.08 -9.34
CA ASN A 68 -13.29 8.39 -9.13
C ASN A 68 -13.50 9.53 -8.12
N ASN A 69 -12.44 10.30 -7.81
CA ASN A 69 -12.45 11.41 -6.85
C ASN A 69 -12.90 11.01 -5.43
N HIS A 70 -12.69 9.75 -5.04
CA HIS A 70 -12.88 9.35 -3.64
C HIS A 70 -11.59 9.66 -2.88
N ASP A 71 -11.73 10.38 -1.77
CA ASP A 71 -10.59 10.75 -0.93
C ASP A 71 -10.24 9.62 0.05
N ILE A 72 -8.96 9.53 0.40
CA ILE A 72 -8.45 8.82 1.57
C ILE A 72 -7.54 9.75 2.36
N VAL A 73 -7.74 9.79 3.67
CA VAL A 73 -7.05 10.70 4.58
C VAL A 73 -6.21 9.90 5.55
N PHE A 74 -4.94 10.24 5.66
CA PHE A 74 -4.02 9.58 6.57
C PHE A 74 -3.52 10.54 7.65
N ASP A 75 -3.49 10.04 8.89
CA ASP A 75 -2.82 10.70 10.00
C ASP A 75 -1.30 10.48 9.93
N ILE A 76 -0.55 11.59 9.86
CA ILE A 76 0.90 11.62 9.88
C ILE A 76 1.44 12.41 11.07
N SER A 77 0.68 12.59 12.15
CA SER A 77 1.15 13.26 13.39
C SER A 77 2.18 12.45 14.18
N ASP A 78 2.19 11.12 13.99
CA ASP A 78 3.16 10.25 14.66
C ASP A 78 4.61 10.58 14.25
N LYS A 79 5.44 10.93 15.25
CA LYS A 79 6.83 11.36 15.04
C LYS A 79 7.68 10.28 14.36
N LYS A 80 7.44 9.01 14.66
CA LYS A 80 8.19 7.90 14.07
C LYS A 80 7.83 7.75 12.59
N LYS A 81 6.53 7.76 12.26
CA LYS A 81 6.01 7.76 10.89
C LYS A 81 6.55 8.93 10.09
N ARG A 82 6.51 10.16 10.62
CA ARG A 82 7.10 11.33 9.96
C ARG A 82 8.59 11.20 9.69
N LYS A 83 9.34 10.61 10.62
CA LYS A 83 10.78 10.38 10.41
C LYS A 83 11.01 9.38 9.27
N MET A 84 10.20 8.32 9.20
CA MET A 84 10.26 7.33 8.12
C MET A 84 9.92 7.94 6.76
N LEU A 85 8.86 8.76 6.71
CA LEU A 85 8.37 9.37 5.48
C LEU A 85 9.07 10.70 5.11
N ARG A 86 10.06 11.15 5.91
CA ARG A 86 10.64 12.50 5.81
C ARG A 86 11.10 12.84 4.39
N ASN A 87 11.87 11.94 3.77
CA ASN A 87 12.45 12.20 2.46
C ASN A 87 11.37 12.29 1.38
N GLN A 88 10.33 11.47 1.48
CA GLN A 88 9.21 11.48 0.54
C GLN A 88 8.36 12.74 0.70
N LEU A 89 8.14 13.20 1.94
CA LEU A 89 7.42 14.43 2.24
C LEU A 89 8.14 15.69 1.73
N LEU A 90 9.46 15.68 1.59
CA LEU A 90 10.23 16.80 1.04
C LEU A 90 10.09 16.95 -0.48
N THR A 91 9.77 15.86 -1.18
CA THR A 91 9.69 15.80 -2.64
C THR A 91 8.27 15.54 -3.13
N ILE A 92 7.29 15.66 -2.23
CA ILE A 92 5.89 15.42 -2.55
C ILE A 92 5.29 16.65 -3.26
N HIS A 93 4.47 16.41 -4.29
CA HIS A 93 3.88 17.46 -5.11
C HIS A 93 2.41 17.17 -5.38
N GLU A 94 1.57 18.17 -5.18
CA GLU A 94 0.12 18.09 -5.42
C GLU A 94 -0.17 17.76 -6.89
N GLY A 95 -1.22 16.97 -7.11
CA GLY A 95 -1.64 16.53 -8.44
C GLY A 95 -0.80 15.39 -9.05
N MET A 96 0.32 15.00 -8.42
CA MET A 96 1.15 13.88 -8.90
C MET A 96 0.59 12.52 -8.48
N ASP A 97 0.87 11.50 -9.30
CA ASP A 97 0.48 10.12 -9.04
C ASP A 97 1.54 9.39 -8.19
N TYR A 98 1.05 8.66 -7.19
CA TYR A 98 1.85 7.88 -6.25
C TYR A 98 1.31 6.46 -6.13
N TYR A 99 2.20 5.48 -5.99
CA TYR A 99 1.83 4.20 -5.41
C TYR A 99 1.79 4.37 -3.91
N VAL A 100 0.58 4.32 -3.33
CA VAL A 100 0.35 4.50 -1.90
C VAL A 100 0.03 3.16 -1.29
N THR A 101 0.83 2.75 -0.30
CA THR A 101 0.62 1.54 0.49
C THR A 101 0.05 1.93 1.85
N PHE A 102 -1.09 1.32 2.20
CA PHE A 102 -1.76 1.57 3.46
C PHE A 102 -2.38 0.31 4.04
N LEU A 103 -2.50 0.28 5.37
CA LEU A 103 -3.12 -0.79 6.12
C LEU A 103 -4.56 -0.40 6.44
N VAL A 104 -5.52 -1.14 5.89
CA VAL A 104 -6.95 -0.87 6.11
C VAL A 104 -7.35 -1.23 7.52
N ARG A 105 -7.98 -0.31 8.24
CA ARG A 105 -8.49 -0.53 9.62
C ARG A 105 -10.01 -0.69 9.68
N GLY A 106 -10.71 -0.09 8.74
CA GLY A 106 -12.15 -0.19 8.65
C GLY A 106 -12.76 0.92 7.84
N LYS A 107 -14.06 1.12 8.06
CA LYS A 107 -14.89 2.09 7.37
C LYS A 107 -15.44 3.10 8.36
N GLY A 108 -15.24 4.37 8.06
CA GLY A 108 -15.75 5.51 8.81
C GLY A 108 -17.11 5.98 8.28
N ALA A 109 -17.49 7.19 8.69
CA ALA A 109 -18.67 7.85 8.15
C ALA A 109 -18.51 8.14 6.65
N LEU A 110 -19.65 8.22 5.94
CA LEU A 110 -19.70 8.59 4.52
C LEU A 110 -18.79 7.73 3.62
N ASP A 111 -18.68 6.44 3.92
CA ASP A 111 -17.86 5.49 3.16
C ASP A 111 -16.36 5.80 3.10
N MET A 112 -15.86 6.68 3.98
CA MET A 112 -14.42 6.94 4.08
C MET A 112 -13.68 5.72 4.65
N ILE A 113 -12.57 5.35 4.01
CA ILE A 113 -11.69 4.30 4.53
C ILE A 113 -10.88 4.87 5.68
N ILE A 114 -10.89 4.16 6.81
CA ILE A 114 -9.96 4.40 7.91
C ILE A 114 -8.75 3.50 7.66
N ALA A 115 -7.57 4.09 7.52
CA ALA A 115 -6.35 3.34 7.22
C ALA A 115 -5.10 4.03 7.79
N ASP A 116 -4.07 3.22 8.03
CA ASP A 116 -2.74 3.69 8.37
C ASP A 116 -1.87 3.79 7.12
N LEU A 117 -1.33 4.97 6.84
CA LEU A 117 -0.30 5.10 5.80
C LEU A 117 0.94 4.31 6.20
N VAL A 118 1.38 3.43 5.30
CA VAL A 118 2.60 2.62 5.45
C VAL A 118 3.74 3.23 4.63
N ASP A 119 3.52 3.48 3.33
CA ASP A 119 4.52 4.01 2.41
C ASP A 119 3.87 4.73 1.22
N PHE A 120 4.60 5.60 0.53
CA PHE A 120 4.19 6.11 -0.78
C PHE A 120 5.39 6.44 -1.67
N LYS A 121 5.29 6.15 -2.96
CA LYS A 121 6.37 6.37 -3.94
C LYS A 121 5.84 7.05 -5.21
N PRO A 122 6.53 8.07 -5.75
CA PRO A 122 6.13 8.69 -7.00
C PRO A 122 6.10 7.65 -8.13
N VAL A 123 5.01 7.64 -8.91
CA VAL A 123 4.88 6.74 -10.06
C VAL A 123 5.95 7.02 -11.12
N ILE A 124 6.43 8.26 -11.24
CA ILE A 124 7.49 8.61 -12.20
C ILE A 124 8.79 7.82 -11.99
N MET A 125 9.07 7.36 -10.76
CA MET A 125 10.27 6.58 -10.47
C MET A 125 10.23 5.17 -11.10
N SER A 126 9.06 4.64 -11.50
CA SER A 126 8.97 3.32 -12.14
C SER A 126 9.27 3.33 -13.64
N TYR A 127 9.52 4.50 -14.24
CA TYR A 127 9.75 4.64 -15.69
C TYR A 127 11.19 4.96 -16.08
N ILE A 128 12.10 5.09 -15.13
CA ILE A 128 13.52 5.33 -15.41
C ILE A 128 14.18 3.96 -15.64
N PRO A 129 14.63 3.63 -16.86
CA PRO A 129 15.42 2.42 -17.11
C PRO A 129 16.79 2.56 -16.42
N GLU A 130 17.32 1.46 -15.89
CA GLU A 130 18.71 1.38 -15.39
C GLU A 130 19.74 1.65 -16.50
#